data_AF-A0A2M8NK96-F1
#
_entry.id   AF-A0A2M8NK96-F1
#
_cell.length_a   1.000
_cell.length_b   1.000
_cell.length_c   1.000
_cell.angle_alpha   90.00
_cell.angle_beta   90.00
_cell.angle_gamma   90.00
#
_symmetry.space_group_name_H-M   'P 1'
#
loop_
_entity.id
_entity.type
_entity.pdbx_description
1 polymer ?
#
loop_
_entity_poly.entity_id
_entity_poly.type
_entity_poly.pdbx_seq_one_letter_code
_entity_poly.pdbx_strand_id
1 'polypeptide(L)'
;TVRLRYGADKQADFDQLRAAVEADDPKDEAVDSLALSSTTALGAALREAVTDGSGKHIFLSYSGRAADIMRRLRVDLTSVRMPVWTDERIEPGTPAWFREVEAAIDRAFCIVVLLSPDAKQSEWVGREIEYAQILKKTILPVLVRGEAALSIPFALAGSQFVDLSIDYAAGVRKLVVVAQTLFDKDMQTSPTETAVVVRTPEYRLDPSAWRMLLDRIRKGRCTPFLGSGLSASVVKSESEIAREWAKEHQYPLGASEDLAQIAQFLSLVEFDAGYVKESVFESWFEDAARTDFQSISTLHTALAKLPLPMYVSACYDDFMFSALKQQRKQPIRLLYDEDCNVSNNDISAERPLLYHLYGHYENPTGAIMTEDDYLDYLVKIARKDIVFPPPVERRITTTTLLFIGFDVSHWNFRVLFRILSGYLERNTSITHIAVQVAPPSSGSSDENAERIHEYLKRYFERLKIHVYVGETSDFIDELMSQWGKLDGNE
;
A
#
# COMPACT_ATOMS: atom_id res chain seq x y z
N THR A 1 -36.79 11.72 15.95
CA THR A 1 -35.63 11.78 15.02
C THR A 1 -35.76 10.84 13.83
N VAL A 2 -36.25 9.60 14.00
CA VAL A 2 -36.46 8.61 12.91
C VAL A 2 -37.47 9.10 11.84
N ARG A 3 -38.66 9.58 12.25
CA ARG A 3 -39.70 10.12 11.35
C ARG A 3 -39.22 11.24 10.41
N LEU A 4 -38.35 12.11 10.92
CA LEU A 4 -37.79 13.26 10.18
C LEU A 4 -36.72 12.83 9.16
N ARG A 5 -36.11 11.64 9.32
CA ARG A 5 -35.03 11.15 8.45
C ARG A 5 -35.47 10.06 7.46
N TYR A 6 -36.51 9.28 7.79
CA TYR A 6 -36.87 8.07 7.03
C TYR A 6 -38.36 7.95 6.66
N GLY A 7 -39.16 8.99 6.92
CA GLY A 7 -40.60 8.98 6.61
C GLY A 7 -41.47 8.37 7.72
N ALA A 8 -42.77 8.67 7.70
CA ALA A 8 -43.71 8.28 8.77
C ALA A 8 -44.01 6.77 8.78
N ASP A 9 -43.80 6.13 7.66
CA ASP A 9 -44.14 4.75 7.30
C ASP A 9 -43.09 3.76 7.84
N LYS A 10 -41.85 4.22 8.06
CA LYS A 10 -40.74 3.44 8.63
C LYS A 10 -40.67 3.49 10.17
N GLN A 11 -41.48 4.34 10.79
CA GLN A 11 -41.49 4.52 12.25
C GLN A 11 -42.05 3.26 12.96
N ALA A 12 -43.10 2.66 12.41
CA ALA A 12 -43.73 1.46 12.97
C ALA A 12 -42.80 0.23 12.94
N ASP A 13 -42.08 0.03 11.83
CA ASP A 13 -41.10 -1.05 11.69
C ASP A 13 -39.96 -0.91 12.72
N PHE A 14 -39.48 0.32 12.96
CA PHE A 14 -38.43 0.60 13.95
C PHE A 14 -38.90 0.45 15.39
N ASP A 15 -40.14 0.84 15.70
CA ASP A 15 -40.72 0.66 17.04
C ASP A 15 -40.98 -0.83 17.34
N GLN A 16 -41.34 -1.62 16.33
CA GLN A 16 -41.53 -3.08 16.43
C GLN A 16 -40.19 -3.83 16.59
N LEU A 17 -39.14 -3.40 15.88
CA LEU A 17 -37.77 -3.89 16.06
C LEU A 17 -37.22 -3.58 17.45
N ARG A 18 -37.48 -2.36 17.94
CA ARG A 18 -37.07 -1.96 19.29
C ARG A 18 -37.79 -2.77 20.37
N ALA A 19 -39.10 -3.00 20.23
CA ALA A 19 -39.87 -3.84 21.16
C ALA A 19 -39.41 -5.31 21.15
N ALA A 20 -38.99 -5.84 20.00
CA ALA A 20 -38.45 -7.19 19.88
C ALA A 20 -37.04 -7.33 20.49
N VAL A 21 -36.27 -6.23 20.58
CA VAL A 21 -34.95 -6.19 21.23
C VAL A 21 -35.07 -5.99 22.74
N GLU A 22 -36.13 -5.32 23.22
CA GLU A 22 -36.37 -5.09 24.66
C GLU A 22 -37.09 -6.27 25.35
N ALA A 23 -37.68 -7.21 24.61
CA ALA A 23 -38.32 -8.42 25.15
C ALA A 23 -37.32 -9.61 25.19
N ASP A 24 -36.63 -9.75 26.31
CA ASP A 24 -35.70 -10.83 26.62
C ASP A 24 -36.45 -12.16 26.89
N ASP A 25 -36.57 -13.04 25.88
CA ASP A 25 -37.02 -14.44 26.08
C ASP A 25 -36.36 -15.39 25.04
N PRO A 26 -35.62 -16.44 25.46
CA PRO A 26 -34.86 -17.29 24.56
C PRO A 26 -35.69 -18.50 24.13
N LYS A 27 -36.28 -18.47 22.93
CA LYS A 27 -36.76 -19.68 22.26
C LYS A 27 -36.40 -19.73 20.77
N ASP A 28 -35.88 -20.90 20.39
CA ASP A 28 -35.30 -21.33 19.11
C ASP A 28 -36.23 -21.28 17.87
N GLU A 29 -37.41 -20.66 17.94
CA GLU A 29 -38.37 -20.62 16.83
C GLU A 29 -38.29 -19.34 15.97
N ALA A 30 -37.45 -18.36 16.34
CA ALA A 30 -37.42 -17.04 15.69
C ALA A 30 -36.58 -16.96 14.38
N VAL A 31 -35.90 -18.02 13.97
CA VAL A 31 -35.10 -18.00 12.72
C VAL A 31 -35.99 -18.12 11.48
N ASP A 32 -37.14 -18.82 11.57
CA ASP A 32 -38.10 -18.94 10.47
C ASP A 32 -38.94 -17.66 10.25
N SER A 33 -39.14 -16.84 11.28
CA SER A 33 -39.91 -15.59 11.18
C SER A 33 -39.14 -14.40 10.59
N LEU A 34 -37.84 -14.56 10.31
CA LEU A 34 -37.00 -13.56 9.61
C LEU A 34 -37.12 -13.63 8.09
N ALA A 35 -38.04 -14.44 7.56
CA ALA A 35 -38.52 -14.35 6.20
C ALA A 35 -39.22 -13.00 5.97
N LEU A 36 -38.42 -11.97 5.74
CA LEU A 36 -38.86 -10.70 5.15
C LEU A 36 -39.69 -11.04 3.90
N SER A 37 -40.97 -10.70 4.00
CA SER A 37 -42.00 -10.64 2.95
C SER A 37 -41.49 -10.93 1.53
N SER A 38 -41.95 -12.05 0.99
CA SER A 38 -41.68 -12.65 -0.31
C SER A 38 -42.04 -11.81 -1.56
N THR A 39 -42.37 -10.53 -1.40
CA THR A 39 -42.85 -9.63 -2.47
C THR A 39 -42.00 -8.36 -2.65
N THR A 40 -40.90 -8.18 -1.92
CA THR A 40 -40.05 -7.00 -2.09
C THR A 40 -39.11 -7.11 -3.31
N ALA A 41 -38.87 -6.00 -4.00
CA ALA A 41 -37.97 -5.89 -5.17
C ALA A 41 -36.56 -6.46 -4.90
N LEU A 42 -36.15 -6.46 -3.64
CA LEU A 42 -34.90 -7.05 -3.16
C LEU A 42 -34.84 -8.57 -3.38
N GLY A 43 -35.95 -9.29 -3.15
CA GLY A 43 -36.03 -10.73 -3.37
C GLY A 43 -36.06 -11.13 -4.86
N ALA A 44 -36.34 -10.19 -5.77
CA ALA A 44 -36.22 -10.37 -7.22
C ALA A 44 -34.79 -10.11 -7.70
N ALA A 45 -34.16 -9.02 -7.23
CA ALA A 45 -32.76 -8.69 -7.53
C ALA A 45 -31.77 -9.79 -7.08
N LEU A 46 -32.02 -10.41 -5.92
CA LEU A 46 -31.24 -11.55 -5.41
C LEU A 46 -31.37 -12.83 -6.27
N ARG A 47 -32.46 -12.99 -7.04
CA ARG A 47 -32.63 -14.14 -7.95
C ARG A 47 -31.88 -13.94 -9.27
N GLU A 48 -31.87 -12.72 -9.81
CA GLU A 48 -31.14 -12.39 -11.04
C GLU A 48 -29.61 -12.46 -10.85
N ALA A 49 -29.09 -11.96 -9.72
CA ALA A 49 -27.65 -11.95 -9.44
C ALA A 49 -27.02 -13.35 -9.25
N VAL A 50 -27.83 -14.35 -8.85
CA VAL A 50 -27.37 -15.74 -8.66
C VAL A 50 -27.37 -16.52 -9.98
N THR A 51 -28.13 -16.10 -10.99
CA THR A 51 -28.33 -16.88 -12.24
C THR A 51 -27.47 -16.45 -13.43
N ASP A 52 -26.84 -15.26 -13.42
CA ASP A 52 -26.16 -14.68 -14.59
C ASP A 52 -24.62 -14.70 -14.52
N GLY A 53 -24.03 -15.36 -13.51
CA GLY A 53 -22.56 -15.45 -13.38
C GLY A 53 -21.86 -14.14 -13.02
N SER A 54 -22.60 -13.08 -12.68
CA SER A 54 -22.08 -11.77 -12.23
C SER A 54 -21.64 -11.75 -10.75
N GLY A 55 -22.06 -12.74 -9.94
CA GLY A 55 -21.20 -13.44 -8.98
C GLY A 55 -20.79 -12.77 -7.66
N LYS A 56 -21.55 -11.81 -7.11
CA LYS A 56 -21.23 -11.24 -5.79
C LYS A 56 -21.64 -12.18 -4.64
N HIS A 57 -20.73 -12.42 -3.70
CA HIS A 57 -20.92 -13.40 -2.62
C HIS A 57 -20.20 -13.01 -1.32
N ILE A 58 -20.50 -13.73 -0.22
CA ILE A 58 -19.73 -13.69 1.03
C ILE A 58 -18.59 -14.70 0.91
N PHE A 59 -17.35 -14.27 1.09
CA PHE A 59 -16.22 -15.18 1.21
C PHE A 59 -16.06 -15.61 2.67
N LEU A 60 -16.06 -16.91 2.95
CA LEU A 60 -15.77 -17.43 4.28
C LEU A 60 -14.30 -17.85 4.39
N SER A 61 -13.54 -17.11 5.20
CA SER A 61 -12.18 -17.46 5.60
C SER A 61 -12.22 -18.23 6.92
N TYR A 62 -11.63 -19.44 6.95
CA TYR A 62 -11.68 -20.32 8.12
C TYR A 62 -10.48 -21.26 8.15
N SER A 63 -10.17 -21.82 9.34
CA SER A 63 -9.24 -22.95 9.43
C SER A 63 -9.97 -24.26 9.18
N GLY A 64 -9.32 -25.24 8.55
CA GLY A 64 -9.93 -26.56 8.32
C GLY A 64 -10.46 -27.25 9.59
N ARG A 65 -9.93 -26.90 10.77
CA ARG A 65 -10.39 -27.40 12.09
C ARG A 65 -11.70 -26.76 12.59
N ALA A 66 -12.24 -25.78 11.86
CA ALA A 66 -13.52 -25.13 12.08
C ALA A 66 -14.54 -25.44 10.96
N ALA A 67 -14.28 -26.45 10.13
CA ALA A 67 -15.12 -26.80 8.97
C ALA A 67 -16.58 -27.10 9.34
N ASP A 68 -16.84 -27.71 10.51
CA ASP A 68 -18.21 -28.04 10.92
C ASP A 68 -19.07 -26.80 11.20
N ILE A 69 -18.50 -25.80 11.89
CA ILE A 69 -19.17 -24.53 12.16
C ILE A 69 -19.29 -23.71 10.87
N MET A 70 -18.26 -23.71 10.03
CA MET A 70 -18.31 -23.08 8.71
C MET A 70 -19.46 -23.64 7.86
N ARG A 71 -19.62 -24.98 7.79
CA ARG A 71 -20.71 -25.62 7.03
C ARG A 71 -22.07 -25.22 7.54
N ARG A 72 -22.24 -25.21 8.88
CA ARG A 72 -23.48 -24.79 9.53
C ARG A 72 -23.79 -23.33 9.18
N LEU A 73 -22.82 -22.44 9.34
CA LEU A 73 -22.97 -21.01 9.04
C LEU A 73 -23.27 -20.77 7.55
N ARG A 74 -22.62 -21.51 6.65
CA ARG A 74 -22.91 -21.46 5.22
C ARG A 74 -24.35 -21.82 4.93
N VAL A 75 -24.87 -22.90 5.53
CA VAL A 75 -26.27 -23.32 5.36
C VAL A 75 -27.21 -22.23 5.85
N ASP A 76 -26.95 -21.66 7.03
CA ASP A 76 -27.79 -20.62 7.62
C ASP A 76 -27.81 -19.35 6.76
N LEU A 77 -26.64 -18.87 6.30
CA LEU A 77 -26.52 -17.71 5.41
C LEU A 77 -27.17 -17.96 4.03
N THR A 78 -27.04 -19.18 3.49
CA THR A 78 -27.67 -19.55 2.22
C THR A 78 -29.20 -19.65 2.35
N SER A 79 -29.72 -20.08 3.50
CA SER A 79 -31.16 -20.19 3.77
C SER A 79 -31.87 -18.82 3.71
N VAL A 80 -31.17 -17.75 4.08
CA VAL A 80 -31.63 -16.35 3.97
C VAL A 80 -31.22 -15.72 2.63
N ARG A 81 -30.90 -16.55 1.63
CA ARG A 81 -30.56 -16.19 0.24
C ARG A 81 -29.27 -15.41 0.06
N MET A 82 -28.34 -15.42 1.03
CA MET A 82 -27.02 -14.82 0.81
C MET A 82 -26.09 -15.84 0.15
N PRO A 83 -25.54 -15.57 -1.05
CA PRO A 83 -24.59 -16.47 -1.69
C PRO A 83 -23.27 -16.48 -0.93
N VAL A 84 -22.76 -17.67 -0.64
CA VAL A 84 -21.53 -17.88 0.13
C VAL A 84 -20.55 -18.73 -0.66
N TRP A 85 -19.29 -18.29 -0.70
CA TRP A 85 -18.18 -19.02 -1.28
C TRP A 85 -17.26 -19.58 -0.20
N THR A 86 -16.75 -20.79 -0.44
CA THR A 86 -15.84 -21.54 0.44
C THR A 86 -14.88 -22.38 -0.41
N ASP A 87 -13.68 -22.63 0.10
CA ASP A 87 -12.64 -23.43 -0.57
C ASP A 87 -12.85 -24.96 -0.53
N GLU A 88 -13.91 -25.48 0.11
CA GLU A 88 -14.15 -26.93 0.32
C GLU A 88 -14.11 -27.81 -0.94
N ARG A 89 -14.28 -27.23 -2.14
CA ARG A 89 -14.36 -27.96 -3.40
C ARG A 89 -13.06 -27.96 -4.20
N ILE A 90 -12.00 -27.35 -3.67
CA ILE A 90 -10.75 -27.09 -4.37
C ILE A 90 -9.59 -27.59 -3.52
N GLU A 91 -8.59 -28.21 -4.14
CA GLU A 91 -7.43 -28.79 -3.44
C GLU A 91 -6.45 -27.69 -2.97
N PRO A 92 -6.26 -27.49 -1.65
CA PRO A 92 -5.44 -26.40 -1.11
C PRO A 92 -3.98 -26.43 -1.56
N GLY A 93 -3.41 -25.26 -1.85
CA GLY A 93 -1.98 -25.10 -2.17
C GLY A 93 -1.61 -25.36 -3.64
N THR A 94 -2.57 -25.63 -4.52
CA THR A 94 -2.33 -25.76 -5.97
C THR A 94 -2.42 -24.39 -6.69
N PRO A 95 -1.71 -24.16 -7.82
CA PRO A 95 -1.81 -22.91 -8.59
C PRO A 95 -3.22 -22.58 -9.13
N ALA A 96 -4.09 -23.59 -9.23
CA ALA A 96 -5.51 -23.39 -9.56
C ALA A 96 -6.27 -22.86 -8.34
N TRP A 97 -6.03 -23.44 -7.16
CA TRP A 97 -6.60 -22.99 -5.89
C TRP A 97 -6.30 -21.52 -5.59
N PHE A 98 -5.05 -21.07 -5.76
CA PHE A 98 -4.70 -19.66 -5.54
C PHE A 98 -5.51 -18.70 -6.42
N ARG A 99 -5.60 -18.99 -7.72
CA ARG A 99 -6.35 -18.16 -8.68
C ARG A 99 -7.84 -18.13 -8.39
N GLU A 100 -8.40 -19.25 -7.93
CA GLU A 100 -9.81 -19.34 -7.57
C GLU A 100 -10.13 -18.60 -6.27
N VAL A 101 -9.26 -18.69 -5.26
CA VAL A 101 -9.38 -17.95 -3.99
C VAL A 101 -9.26 -16.44 -4.24
N GLU A 102 -8.26 -16.01 -5.02
CA GLU A 102 -8.06 -14.60 -5.39
C GLU A 102 -9.30 -14.04 -6.11
N ALA A 103 -9.77 -14.74 -7.15
CA ALA A 103 -10.97 -14.35 -7.89
C ALA A 103 -12.24 -14.37 -7.03
N ALA A 104 -12.31 -15.24 -6.02
CA ALA A 104 -13.41 -15.27 -5.06
C ALA A 104 -13.38 -14.03 -4.15
N ILE A 105 -12.21 -13.69 -3.57
CA ILE A 105 -12.06 -12.48 -2.74
C ILE A 105 -12.35 -11.21 -3.56
N ASP A 106 -11.89 -11.14 -4.81
CA ASP A 106 -12.15 -10.01 -5.71
C ASP A 106 -13.65 -9.79 -5.93
N ARG A 107 -14.41 -10.88 -6.10
CA ARG A 107 -15.85 -10.85 -6.36
C ARG A 107 -16.69 -10.79 -5.09
N ALA A 108 -16.09 -11.02 -3.93
CA ALA A 108 -16.79 -10.96 -2.66
C ALA A 108 -17.16 -9.51 -2.30
N PHE A 109 -18.39 -9.33 -1.81
CA PHE A 109 -18.83 -8.03 -1.28
C PHE A 109 -18.42 -7.85 0.19
N CYS A 110 -18.24 -8.95 0.93
CA CYS A 110 -17.62 -8.95 2.24
C CYS A 110 -16.91 -10.28 2.52
N ILE A 111 -15.94 -10.22 3.44
CA ILE A 111 -15.15 -11.35 3.89
C ILE A 111 -15.55 -11.63 5.34
N VAL A 112 -16.02 -12.84 5.62
CA VAL A 112 -16.34 -13.29 6.99
C VAL A 112 -15.21 -14.20 7.46
N VAL A 113 -14.52 -13.80 8.52
CA VAL A 113 -13.37 -14.53 9.06
C VAL A 113 -13.79 -15.26 10.32
N LEU A 114 -13.73 -16.59 10.29
CA LEU A 114 -14.09 -17.44 11.43
C LEU A 114 -12.91 -17.56 12.40
N LEU A 115 -12.95 -16.73 13.43
CA LEU A 115 -11.92 -16.61 14.45
C LEU A 115 -11.93 -17.84 15.37
N SER A 116 -10.77 -18.46 15.47
CA SER A 116 -10.43 -19.54 16.40
C SER A 116 -8.93 -19.53 16.64
N PRO A 117 -8.41 -20.18 17.69
CA PRO A 117 -6.97 -20.28 17.91
C PRO A 117 -6.23 -20.85 16.70
N ASP A 118 -6.84 -21.82 16.01
CA ASP A 118 -6.29 -22.43 14.80
C ASP A 118 -6.35 -21.49 13.59
N ALA A 119 -7.38 -20.63 13.48
CA ALA A 119 -7.44 -19.63 12.43
C ALA A 119 -6.38 -18.54 12.63
N LYS A 120 -6.10 -18.15 13.89
CA LYS A 120 -5.02 -17.22 14.23
C LYS A 120 -3.64 -17.75 13.84
N GLN A 121 -3.43 -19.06 13.92
CA GLN A 121 -2.16 -19.72 13.55
C GLN A 121 -2.11 -20.13 12.07
N SER A 122 -3.19 -19.95 11.31
CA SER A 122 -3.27 -20.34 9.90
C SER A 122 -2.65 -19.26 9.02
N GLU A 123 -1.55 -19.59 8.34
CA GLU A 123 -0.91 -18.74 7.34
C GLU A 123 -1.89 -18.35 6.22
N TRP A 124 -2.76 -19.27 5.82
CA TRP A 124 -3.77 -19.04 4.78
C TRP A 124 -4.82 -18.00 5.18
N VAL A 125 -5.35 -18.11 6.40
CA VAL A 125 -6.31 -17.12 6.92
C VAL A 125 -5.63 -15.75 7.04
N GLY A 126 -4.35 -15.71 7.43
CA GLY A 126 -3.55 -14.49 7.46
C GLY A 126 -3.44 -13.82 6.08
N ARG A 127 -3.07 -14.59 5.05
CA ARG A 127 -2.95 -14.10 3.67
C ARG A 127 -4.29 -13.62 3.08
N GLU A 128 -5.37 -14.34 3.37
CA GLU A 128 -6.72 -13.93 2.92
C GLU A 128 -7.16 -12.61 3.58
N ILE A 129 -6.86 -12.42 4.87
CA ILE A 129 -7.12 -11.16 5.58
C ILE A 129 -6.30 -10.02 4.98
N GLU A 130 -5.01 -10.24 4.76
CA GLU A 130 -4.11 -9.23 4.20
C GLU A 130 -4.52 -8.84 2.78
N TYR A 131 -4.80 -9.82 1.93
CA TYR A 131 -5.27 -9.58 0.57
C TYR A 131 -6.62 -8.83 0.55
N ALA A 132 -7.55 -9.23 1.43
CA ALA A 132 -8.81 -8.52 1.61
C ALA A 132 -8.61 -7.06 2.10
N GLN A 133 -7.61 -6.81 2.97
CA GLN A 133 -7.26 -5.46 3.44
C GLN A 133 -6.68 -4.60 2.32
N ILE A 134 -5.79 -5.17 1.48
CA ILE A 134 -5.24 -4.50 0.28
C ILE A 134 -6.38 -4.07 -0.66
N LEU A 135 -7.33 -4.97 -0.89
CA LEU A 135 -8.53 -4.70 -1.71
C LEU A 135 -9.59 -3.85 -0.99
N LYS A 136 -9.32 -3.41 0.25
CA LYS A 136 -10.25 -2.65 1.10
C LYS A 136 -11.62 -3.31 1.24
N LYS A 137 -11.67 -4.64 1.20
CA LYS A 137 -12.91 -5.41 1.41
C LYS A 137 -13.35 -5.28 2.86
N THR A 138 -14.67 -5.27 3.09
CA THR A 138 -15.19 -5.28 4.46
C THR A 138 -14.95 -6.64 5.08
N ILE A 139 -14.15 -6.67 6.15
CA ILE A 139 -13.88 -7.88 6.93
C ILE A 139 -14.79 -7.90 8.14
N LEU A 140 -15.52 -9.01 8.33
CA LEU A 140 -16.40 -9.28 9.45
C LEU A 140 -15.77 -10.39 10.30
N PRO A 141 -15.10 -10.05 11.41
CA PRO A 141 -14.53 -11.05 12.31
C PRO A 141 -15.66 -11.72 13.10
N VAL A 142 -15.67 -13.05 13.11
CA VAL A 142 -16.70 -13.87 13.77
C VAL A 142 -16.04 -14.89 14.68
N LEU A 143 -16.17 -14.73 15.99
CA LEU A 143 -15.64 -15.67 16.97
C LEU A 143 -16.49 -16.93 16.99
N VAL A 144 -15.92 -18.05 16.53
CA VAL A 144 -16.60 -19.36 16.46
C VAL A 144 -16.14 -20.33 17.54
N ARG A 145 -14.92 -20.17 18.04
CA ARG A 145 -14.33 -21.05 19.05
C ARG A 145 -13.18 -20.37 19.78
N GLY A 146 -13.04 -20.62 21.08
CA GLY A 146 -11.93 -20.14 21.89
C GLY A 146 -12.11 -18.70 22.39
N GLU A 147 -11.19 -18.25 23.24
CA GLU A 147 -11.23 -16.89 23.77
C GLU A 147 -10.79 -15.88 22.72
N ALA A 148 -11.41 -14.69 22.72
CA ALA A 148 -11.12 -13.62 21.76
C ALA A 148 -9.63 -13.25 21.72
N ALA A 149 -8.97 -13.14 22.87
CA ALA A 149 -7.53 -12.83 22.98
C ALA A 149 -6.63 -13.84 22.25
N LEU A 150 -7.05 -15.11 22.21
CA LEU A 150 -6.30 -16.20 21.60
C LEU A 150 -6.72 -16.48 20.15
N SER A 151 -7.80 -15.87 19.68
CA SER A 151 -8.46 -16.23 18.42
C SER A 151 -8.45 -15.09 17.39
N ILE A 152 -8.24 -13.84 17.82
CA ILE A 152 -8.15 -12.67 16.93
C ILE A 152 -6.71 -12.54 16.38
N PRO A 153 -6.50 -12.58 15.06
CA PRO A 153 -5.23 -12.23 14.42
C PRO A 153 -4.86 -10.77 14.67
N PHE A 154 -3.57 -10.46 14.72
CA PHE A 154 -3.09 -9.09 14.96
C PHE A 154 -3.64 -8.08 13.94
N ALA A 155 -3.77 -8.49 12.67
CA ALA A 155 -4.36 -7.69 11.60
C ALA A 155 -5.81 -7.23 11.87
N LEU A 156 -6.51 -7.89 12.82
CA LEU A 156 -7.88 -7.58 13.24
C LEU A 156 -7.95 -7.12 14.72
N ALA A 157 -6.81 -6.79 15.33
CA ALA A 157 -6.76 -6.29 16.71
C ALA A 157 -7.45 -4.92 16.80
N GLY A 158 -8.42 -4.79 17.71
CA GLY A 158 -9.23 -3.58 17.88
C GLY A 158 -10.52 -3.54 17.04
N SER A 159 -10.72 -4.51 16.13
CA SER A 159 -11.98 -4.66 15.39
C SER A 159 -13.10 -5.23 16.28
N GLN A 160 -14.32 -4.75 16.07
CA GLN A 160 -15.50 -5.39 16.66
C GLN A 160 -15.75 -6.74 15.98
N PHE A 161 -16.19 -7.74 16.74
CA PHE A 161 -16.46 -9.08 16.25
C PHE A 161 -17.84 -9.58 16.70
N VAL A 162 -18.42 -10.48 15.93
CA VAL A 162 -19.65 -11.19 16.30
C VAL A 162 -19.27 -12.48 16.99
N ASP A 163 -19.78 -12.73 18.19
CA ASP A 163 -19.52 -13.95 18.93
C ASP A 163 -20.63 -14.99 18.69
N LEU A 164 -20.29 -16.08 18.00
CA LEU A 164 -21.14 -17.25 17.77
C LEU A 164 -20.94 -18.35 18.81
N SER A 165 -19.91 -18.24 19.65
CA SER A 165 -19.56 -19.27 20.64
C SER A 165 -20.46 -19.24 21.89
N ILE A 166 -21.06 -18.09 22.19
CA ILE A 166 -21.94 -17.89 23.35
C ILE A 166 -23.40 -18.18 22.98
N ASP A 167 -23.93 -17.46 21.99
CA ASP A 167 -25.29 -17.66 21.46
C ASP A 167 -25.22 -17.65 19.93
N TYR A 168 -25.19 -18.86 19.37
CA TYR A 168 -25.10 -19.07 17.94
C TYR A 168 -26.28 -18.42 17.20
N ALA A 169 -27.51 -18.58 17.68
CA ALA A 169 -28.68 -18.07 16.99
C ALA A 169 -28.71 -16.54 16.99
N ALA A 170 -28.40 -15.90 18.12
CA ALA A 170 -28.32 -14.44 18.20
C ALA A 170 -27.14 -13.88 17.38
N GLY A 171 -25.98 -14.54 17.39
CA GLY A 171 -24.83 -14.13 16.59
C GLY A 171 -25.09 -14.25 15.08
N VAL A 172 -25.74 -15.32 14.62
CA VAL A 172 -26.13 -15.47 13.21
C VAL A 172 -27.10 -14.37 12.80
N ARG A 173 -28.11 -14.05 13.63
CA ARG A 173 -29.03 -12.93 13.36
C ARG A 173 -28.29 -11.60 13.17
N LYS A 174 -27.33 -11.29 14.05
CA LYS A 174 -26.49 -10.08 13.93
C LYS A 174 -25.67 -10.09 12.65
N LEU A 175 -25.05 -11.22 12.31
CA LEU A 175 -24.25 -11.37 11.10
C LEU A 175 -25.10 -11.19 9.84
N VAL A 176 -26.29 -11.78 9.80
CA VAL A 176 -27.24 -11.65 8.67
C VAL A 176 -27.65 -10.20 8.47
N VAL A 177 -28.00 -9.48 9.53
CA VAL A 177 -28.38 -8.05 9.45
C VAL A 177 -27.23 -7.21 8.90
N VAL A 178 -26.00 -7.43 9.38
CA VAL A 178 -24.81 -6.70 8.91
C VAL A 178 -24.51 -7.04 7.45
N ALA A 179 -24.51 -8.33 7.10
CA ALA A 179 -24.24 -8.79 5.75
C ALA A 179 -25.30 -8.29 4.75
N GLN A 180 -26.58 -8.30 5.10
CA GLN A 180 -27.67 -7.74 4.28
C GLN A 180 -27.49 -6.24 4.07
N THR A 181 -27.12 -5.50 5.12
CA THR A 181 -26.83 -4.07 5.00
C THR A 181 -25.66 -3.79 4.05
N LEU A 182 -24.63 -4.64 4.08
CA LEU A 182 -23.48 -4.53 3.17
C LEU A 182 -23.87 -4.90 1.73
N PHE A 183 -24.66 -5.96 1.56
CA PHE A 183 -25.16 -6.38 0.25
C PHE A 183 -26.07 -5.31 -0.36
N ASP A 184 -26.96 -4.69 0.41
CA ASP A 184 -27.82 -3.61 -0.06
C ASP A 184 -27.01 -2.38 -0.49
N LYS A 185 -25.96 -2.03 0.26
CA LYS A 185 -25.02 -0.94 -0.13
C LYS A 185 -24.31 -1.26 -1.44
N ASP A 186 -23.89 -2.51 -1.62
CA ASP A 186 -23.13 -3.00 -2.77
C ASP A 186 -24.01 -3.32 -4.00
N MET A 187 -25.33 -3.47 -3.82
CA MET A 187 -26.33 -3.59 -4.90
C MET A 187 -26.96 -2.25 -5.29
N GLN A 188 -27.07 -1.30 -4.37
CA GLN A 188 -27.48 0.09 -4.68
C GLN A 188 -26.42 0.83 -5.51
N THR A 189 -25.20 0.32 -5.54
CA THR A 189 -24.19 0.64 -6.56
C THR A 189 -24.45 -0.22 -7.82
N SER A 190 -25.36 0.23 -8.69
CA SER A 190 -25.62 -0.42 -10.00
C SER A 190 -24.33 -0.53 -10.85
N PRO A 191 -24.22 -1.54 -11.73
CA PRO A 191 -23.05 -1.80 -12.58
C PRO A 191 -22.97 -0.88 -13.81
N THR A 192 -23.18 0.43 -13.61
CA THR A 192 -22.86 1.46 -14.60
C THR A 192 -21.87 2.43 -14.00
N GLU A 193 -20.74 1.86 -13.62
CA GLU A 193 -19.42 2.47 -13.48
C GLU A 193 -18.58 1.42 -12.77
N THR A 194 -18.10 0.43 -13.53
CA THR A 194 -16.69 0.04 -13.38
C THR A 194 -15.86 1.27 -13.79
N ALA A 195 -16.02 2.37 -13.06
CA ALA A 195 -15.01 3.38 -13.00
C ALA A 195 -13.84 2.61 -12.41
N VAL A 196 -12.84 2.38 -13.27
CA VAL A 196 -11.44 2.55 -12.86
C VAL A 196 -11.49 3.52 -11.69
N VAL A 197 -11.21 3.05 -10.48
CA VAL A 197 -11.04 3.97 -9.35
C VAL A 197 -9.77 4.73 -9.68
N VAL A 198 -9.89 5.71 -10.58
CA VAL A 198 -9.07 6.89 -10.60
C VAL A 198 -9.43 7.53 -9.27
N ARG A 199 -8.73 7.10 -8.22
CA ARG A 199 -8.69 7.83 -6.96
C ARG A 199 -8.28 9.22 -7.40
N THR A 200 -9.22 10.15 -7.34
CA THR A 200 -8.90 11.51 -7.70
C THR A 200 -8.09 12.01 -6.51
N PRO A 201 -6.77 12.25 -6.67
CA PRO A 201 -5.92 12.74 -5.60
C PRO A 201 -6.58 13.97 -5.01
N GLU A 202 -6.70 14.04 -3.68
CA GLU A 202 -7.29 15.22 -3.00
C GLU A 202 -6.54 16.51 -3.37
N TYR A 203 -5.28 16.41 -3.81
CA TYR A 203 -4.51 17.48 -4.44
C TYR A 203 -3.73 16.98 -5.67
N ARG A 204 -4.34 17.12 -6.86
CA ARG A 204 -3.64 16.99 -8.14
C ARG A 204 -2.73 18.19 -8.40
N LEU A 205 -1.65 17.97 -9.16
CA LEU A 205 -0.93 19.08 -9.77
C LEU A 205 -1.93 19.90 -10.59
N ASP A 206 -1.87 21.23 -10.43
CA ASP A 206 -2.69 22.11 -11.24
C ASP A 206 -2.29 21.98 -12.73
N PRO A 207 -3.19 22.34 -13.68
CA PRO A 207 -2.90 22.19 -15.11
C PRO A 207 -1.64 22.93 -15.59
N SER A 208 -1.23 24.01 -14.92
CA SER A 208 -0.03 24.77 -15.27
C SER A 208 1.24 24.06 -14.81
N ALA A 209 1.22 23.47 -13.61
CA ALA A 209 2.29 22.63 -13.08
C ALA A 209 2.49 21.37 -13.93
N TRP A 210 1.40 20.72 -14.35
CA TRP A 210 1.46 19.59 -15.30
C TRP A 210 2.11 19.99 -16.63
N ARG A 211 1.65 21.09 -17.24
CA ARG A 211 2.21 21.59 -18.51
C ARG A 211 3.71 21.90 -18.39
N MET A 212 4.10 22.51 -17.28
CA MET A 212 5.51 22.79 -16.98
C MET A 212 6.31 21.48 -16.86
N LEU A 213 5.86 20.53 -16.04
CA LEU A 213 6.54 19.25 -15.83
C LEU A 213 6.75 18.51 -17.16
N LEU A 214 5.69 18.38 -17.97
CA LEU A 214 5.76 17.67 -19.25
C LEU A 214 6.70 18.38 -20.24
N ASP A 215 6.68 19.71 -20.32
CA ASP A 215 7.64 20.46 -21.16
C ASP A 215 9.09 20.28 -20.70
N ARG A 216 9.33 20.22 -19.37
CA ARG A 216 10.65 19.96 -18.81
C ARG A 216 11.11 18.53 -19.10
N ILE A 217 10.24 17.54 -18.99
CA ILE A 217 10.54 16.14 -19.34
C ILE A 217 10.91 16.07 -20.83
N ARG A 218 10.09 16.63 -21.73
CA ARG A 218 10.33 16.65 -23.18
C ARG A 218 11.66 17.29 -23.56
N LYS A 219 12.05 18.36 -22.87
CA LYS A 219 13.32 19.06 -23.11
C LYS A 219 14.52 18.42 -22.40
N GLY A 220 14.36 17.28 -21.72
CA GLY A 220 15.41 16.67 -20.91
C GLY A 220 15.89 17.58 -19.77
N ARG A 221 15.02 18.46 -19.26
CA ARG A 221 15.28 19.40 -18.15
C ARG A 221 14.53 19.01 -16.88
N CYS A 222 14.31 17.71 -16.70
CA CYS A 222 13.82 17.11 -15.46
C CYS A 222 14.86 16.07 -14.98
N THR A 223 15.04 15.97 -13.66
CA THR A 223 15.87 14.95 -13.01
C THR A 223 15.03 14.27 -11.92
N PRO A 224 14.60 13.02 -12.14
CA PRO A 224 13.91 12.25 -11.11
C PRO A 224 14.86 11.83 -10.00
N PHE A 225 14.40 12.00 -8.77
CA PHE A 225 14.92 11.37 -7.57
C PHE A 225 13.98 10.22 -7.20
N LEU A 226 14.53 9.03 -7.04
CA LEU A 226 13.79 7.79 -6.86
C LEU A 226 14.05 7.27 -5.44
N GLY A 227 12.98 7.06 -4.67
CA GLY A 227 13.03 6.46 -3.33
C GLY A 227 12.48 5.04 -3.30
N SER A 228 12.67 4.37 -2.17
CA SER A 228 12.34 2.95 -1.95
C SER A 228 10.85 2.62 -2.11
N GLY A 229 9.96 3.61 -2.02
CA GLY A 229 8.52 3.46 -2.28
C GLY A 229 8.19 3.03 -3.72
N LEU A 230 9.11 3.19 -4.68
CA LEU A 230 8.96 2.64 -6.04
C LEU A 230 9.14 1.12 -6.10
N SER A 231 9.81 0.55 -5.09
CA SER A 231 10.20 -0.85 -5.03
C SER A 231 9.40 -1.64 -3.97
N ALA A 232 8.48 -0.98 -3.25
CA ALA A 232 7.79 -1.53 -2.08
C ALA A 232 6.93 -2.79 -2.36
N SER A 233 6.56 -3.06 -3.62
CA SER A 233 5.83 -4.27 -4.01
C SER A 233 6.74 -5.45 -4.36
N VAL A 234 8.05 -5.24 -4.42
CA VAL A 234 9.05 -6.21 -4.91
C VAL A 234 10.02 -6.61 -3.80
N VAL A 235 10.39 -5.65 -2.96
CA VAL A 235 11.35 -5.86 -1.89
C VAL A 235 10.74 -5.45 -0.56
N LYS A 236 11.18 -6.11 0.52
CA LYS A 236 10.83 -5.69 1.88
C LYS A 236 11.21 -4.22 2.07
N SER A 237 10.38 -3.51 2.82
CA SER A 237 10.67 -2.12 3.17
C SER A 237 11.78 -2.05 4.23
N GLU A 238 12.54 -0.95 4.26
CA GLU A 238 13.56 -0.70 5.30
C GLU A 238 12.95 -0.78 6.71
N SER A 239 11.72 -0.28 6.87
CA SER A 239 10.95 -0.36 8.12
C SER A 239 10.57 -1.78 8.54
N GLU A 240 10.37 -2.68 7.59
CA GLU A 240 10.08 -4.09 7.86
C GLU A 240 11.33 -4.82 8.33
N ILE A 241 12.44 -4.66 7.62
CA ILE A 241 13.75 -5.21 8.01
C ILE A 241 14.13 -4.70 9.41
N ALA A 242 13.99 -3.39 9.67
CA ALA A 242 14.27 -2.80 10.97
C ALA A 242 13.43 -3.43 12.10
N ARG A 243 12.13 -3.69 11.88
CA ARG A 243 11.26 -4.32 12.89
C ARG A 243 11.62 -5.78 13.15
N GLU A 244 11.90 -6.55 12.11
CA GLU A 244 12.31 -7.94 12.22
C GLU A 244 13.60 -8.04 13.04
N TRP A 245 14.60 -7.25 12.66
CA TRP A 245 15.92 -7.23 13.30
C TRP A 245 15.89 -6.66 14.71
N ALA A 246 15.10 -5.61 14.96
CA ALA A 246 14.90 -5.08 16.31
C ALA A 246 14.34 -6.14 17.28
N LYS A 247 13.46 -7.01 16.78
CA LYS A 247 12.89 -8.12 17.56
C LYS A 247 13.88 -9.27 17.74
N GLU A 248 14.57 -9.66 16.67
CA GLU A 248 15.53 -10.77 16.67
C GLU A 248 16.70 -10.48 17.61
N HIS A 249 17.30 -9.30 17.51
CA HIS A 249 18.47 -8.88 18.28
C HIS A 249 18.12 -8.12 19.58
N GLN A 250 16.85 -8.13 19.98
CA GLN A 250 16.37 -7.54 21.24
C GLN A 250 16.80 -6.09 21.46
N TYR A 251 16.56 -5.24 20.46
CA TYR A 251 16.97 -3.84 20.46
C TYR A 251 16.45 -3.09 21.71
N PRO A 252 17.33 -2.45 22.51
CA PRO A 252 17.01 -2.03 23.87
C PRO A 252 16.23 -0.70 23.98
N LEU A 253 16.15 0.09 22.91
CA LEU A 253 15.51 1.42 22.94
C LEU A 253 14.03 1.41 22.48
N GLY A 254 13.40 0.22 22.48
CA GLY A 254 11.99 0.02 22.12
C GLY A 254 11.80 -0.42 20.68
N ALA A 255 10.55 -0.54 20.22
CA ALA A 255 10.29 -0.85 18.81
C ALA A 255 10.72 0.33 17.93
N SER A 256 11.62 0.08 16.97
CA SER A 256 12.07 1.07 16.00
C SER A 256 11.82 0.54 14.59
N GLU A 257 11.31 1.40 13.71
CA GLU A 257 11.17 1.15 12.27
C GLU A 257 12.30 1.85 11.49
N ASP A 258 13.35 2.29 12.20
CA ASP A 258 14.48 3.03 11.64
C ASP A 258 15.67 2.09 11.43
N LEU A 259 15.88 1.69 10.17
CA LEU A 259 16.97 0.79 9.79
C LEU A 259 18.34 1.35 10.16
N ALA A 260 18.54 2.66 10.09
CA ALA A 260 19.85 3.26 10.38
C ALA A 260 20.24 3.09 11.84
N GLN A 261 19.26 3.27 12.72
CA GLN A 261 19.43 3.09 14.15
C GLN A 261 19.66 1.63 14.53
N ILE A 262 18.90 0.70 13.94
CA ILE A 262 19.07 -0.73 14.18
C ILE A 262 20.42 -1.21 13.64
N ALA A 263 20.79 -0.84 12.42
CA ALA A 263 22.07 -1.18 11.83
C ALA A 263 23.25 -0.61 12.64
N GLN A 264 23.13 0.61 13.16
CA GLN A 264 24.13 1.19 14.06
C GLN A 264 24.29 0.38 15.35
N PHE A 265 23.18 0.01 16.00
CA PHE A 265 23.21 -0.80 17.21
C PHE A 265 23.93 -2.13 16.97
N LEU A 266 23.56 -2.85 15.90
CA LEU A 266 24.18 -4.14 15.58
C LEU A 266 25.67 -4.00 15.26
N SER A 267 26.05 -2.91 14.58
CA SER A 267 27.45 -2.60 14.24
C SER A 267 28.33 -2.29 15.46
N LEU A 268 27.71 -1.97 16.60
CA LEU A 268 28.41 -1.67 17.85
C LEU A 268 28.42 -2.84 18.83
N VAL A 269 27.36 -3.65 18.83
CA VAL A 269 27.09 -4.62 19.90
C VAL A 269 27.35 -6.06 19.47
N GLU A 270 27.13 -6.40 18.21
CA GLU A 270 27.14 -7.80 17.76
C GLU A 270 28.12 -8.08 16.62
N PHE A 271 28.21 -7.18 15.64
CA PHE A 271 28.96 -7.40 14.41
C PHE A 271 29.74 -6.15 13.99
N ASP A 272 30.67 -6.29 13.05
CA ASP A 272 31.24 -5.13 12.38
C ASP A 272 30.28 -4.54 11.35
N ALA A 273 30.43 -3.24 11.06
CA ALA A 273 29.53 -2.52 10.16
C ALA A 273 29.50 -3.08 8.74
N GLY A 274 30.58 -3.69 8.26
CA GLY A 274 30.62 -4.32 6.93
C GLY A 274 29.67 -5.52 6.88
N TYR A 275 29.80 -6.40 7.87
CA TYR A 275 28.94 -7.58 8.01
C TYR A 275 27.46 -7.21 8.15
N VAL A 276 27.12 -6.23 9.00
CA VAL A 276 25.72 -5.78 9.17
C VAL A 276 25.12 -5.34 7.84
N LYS A 277 25.84 -4.52 7.06
CA LYS A 277 25.37 -4.05 5.74
C LYS A 277 25.20 -5.22 4.77
N GLU A 278 26.14 -6.16 4.73
CA GLU A 278 26.04 -7.38 3.92
C GLU A 278 24.78 -8.18 4.28
N SER A 279 24.55 -8.45 5.57
CA SER A 279 23.38 -9.18 6.05
C SER A 279 22.05 -8.48 5.78
N VAL A 280 22.02 -7.13 5.83
CA VAL A 280 20.82 -6.37 5.44
C VAL A 280 20.51 -6.64 3.98
N PHE A 281 21.50 -6.55 3.08
CA PHE A 281 21.27 -6.82 1.66
C PHE A 281 20.88 -8.27 1.40
N GLU A 282 21.50 -9.24 2.07
CA GLU A 282 21.10 -10.65 1.97
C GLU A 282 19.61 -10.83 2.34
N SER A 283 19.20 -10.31 3.51
CA SER A 283 17.81 -10.33 3.97
C SER A 283 16.86 -9.61 3.00
N TRP A 284 17.35 -8.55 2.35
CA TRP A 284 16.58 -7.77 1.39
C TRP A 284 16.28 -8.54 0.09
N PHE A 285 17.20 -9.39 -0.35
CA PHE A 285 17.09 -10.14 -1.60
C PHE A 285 16.64 -11.61 -1.43
N GLU A 286 16.59 -12.14 -0.21
CA GLU A 286 16.09 -13.49 0.08
C GLU A 286 14.67 -13.75 -0.47
N ASP A 287 13.78 -12.75 -0.39
CA ASP A 287 12.43 -12.82 -0.94
C ASP A 287 12.34 -12.37 -2.41
N ALA A 288 13.23 -11.48 -2.86
CA ALA A 288 13.31 -11.06 -4.25
C ALA A 288 13.66 -12.23 -5.19
N ALA A 289 14.48 -13.18 -4.73
CA ALA A 289 14.80 -14.42 -5.46
C ALA A 289 13.58 -15.36 -5.67
N ARG A 290 12.50 -15.19 -4.89
CA ARG A 290 11.26 -15.98 -5.00
C ARG A 290 10.19 -15.30 -5.86
N THR A 291 10.39 -14.03 -6.18
CA THR A 291 9.43 -13.22 -6.94
C THR A 291 9.80 -13.28 -8.42
N ASP A 292 8.82 -13.51 -9.31
CA ASP A 292 9.07 -13.55 -10.75
C ASP A 292 9.65 -12.20 -11.20
N PHE A 293 10.92 -12.16 -11.61
CA PHE A 293 11.62 -10.94 -12.00
C PHE A 293 10.92 -10.17 -13.14
N GLN A 294 9.95 -10.79 -13.81
CA GLN A 294 9.11 -10.14 -14.82
C GLN A 294 8.05 -9.19 -14.24
N SER A 295 7.63 -9.32 -12.98
CA SER A 295 6.66 -8.41 -12.33
C SER A 295 7.29 -7.10 -11.84
N ILE A 296 8.62 -7.05 -11.74
CA ILE A 296 9.47 -5.96 -11.18
C ILE A 296 9.29 -4.59 -11.88
N SER A 297 8.48 -4.53 -12.94
CA SER A 297 8.77 -3.65 -14.08
C SER A 297 7.79 -2.49 -14.31
N THR A 298 6.55 -2.44 -13.80
CA THR A 298 5.59 -1.44 -14.36
C THR A 298 5.98 0.02 -14.09
N LEU A 299 6.28 0.39 -12.85
CA LEU A 299 6.59 1.78 -12.46
C LEU A 299 7.96 2.24 -13.00
N HIS A 300 9.00 1.44 -12.78
CA HIS A 300 10.35 1.74 -13.30
C HIS A 300 10.37 1.76 -14.82
N THR A 301 9.66 0.84 -15.50
CA THR A 301 9.56 0.83 -16.97
C THR A 301 8.80 2.03 -17.50
N ALA A 302 7.75 2.48 -16.82
CA ALA A 302 7.05 3.71 -17.17
C ALA A 302 8.01 4.91 -17.14
N LEU A 303 8.78 5.08 -16.06
CA LEU A 303 9.78 6.15 -15.94
C LEU A 303 10.94 6.00 -16.95
N ALA A 304 11.31 4.76 -17.30
CA ALA A 304 12.38 4.47 -18.26
C ALA A 304 12.02 4.88 -19.69
N LYS A 305 10.72 4.94 -20.04
CA LYS A 305 10.25 5.39 -21.37
C LYS A 305 10.46 6.88 -21.61
N LEU A 306 10.54 7.68 -20.54
CA LEU A 306 10.67 9.14 -20.65
C LEU A 306 12.05 9.53 -21.24
N PRO A 307 12.16 10.63 -22.01
CA PRO A 307 13.41 11.08 -22.63
C PRO A 307 14.30 11.84 -21.63
N LEU A 308 14.59 11.22 -20.49
CA LEU A 308 15.32 11.85 -19.39
C LEU A 308 16.80 11.45 -19.40
N PRO A 309 17.74 12.41 -19.37
CA PRO A 309 19.17 12.10 -19.41
C PRO A 309 19.76 11.60 -18.08
N MET A 310 19.05 11.68 -16.96
CA MET A 310 19.62 11.34 -15.65
C MET A 310 18.52 11.05 -14.66
N TYR A 311 18.82 10.10 -13.79
CA TYR A 311 18.05 9.68 -12.65
C TYR A 311 19.00 9.65 -11.43
N VAL A 312 18.48 10.01 -10.26
CA VAL A 312 19.17 9.83 -8.98
C VAL A 312 18.41 8.80 -8.18
N SER A 313 19.07 7.70 -7.83
CA SER A 313 18.52 6.67 -6.95
C SER A 313 18.95 6.93 -5.52
N ALA A 314 17.98 6.99 -4.62
CA ALA A 314 18.19 6.84 -3.18
C ALA A 314 17.97 5.40 -2.71
N CYS A 315 17.81 4.46 -3.65
CA CYS A 315 17.75 3.03 -3.39
C CYS A 315 19.09 2.38 -3.67
N TYR A 316 19.34 1.23 -3.05
CA TYR A 316 20.57 0.46 -3.23
C TYR A 316 20.46 -0.56 -4.38
N ASP A 317 19.27 -0.78 -4.93
CA ASP A 317 18.96 -1.75 -6.00
C ASP A 317 19.24 -1.24 -7.43
N ASP A 318 19.16 -2.16 -8.40
CA ASP A 318 19.38 -1.92 -9.83
C ASP A 318 18.07 -1.91 -10.66
N PHE A 319 16.89 -1.73 -10.04
CA PHE A 319 15.61 -1.84 -10.75
C PHE A 319 15.46 -0.77 -11.84
N MET A 320 15.82 0.48 -11.55
CA MET A 320 15.81 1.54 -12.56
C MET A 320 16.84 1.29 -13.66
N PHE A 321 18.04 0.80 -13.31
CA PHE A 321 19.08 0.45 -14.28
C PHE A 321 18.59 -0.63 -15.26
N SER A 322 17.97 -1.67 -14.71
CA SER A 322 17.37 -2.78 -15.45
C SER A 322 16.23 -2.29 -16.36
N ALA A 323 15.34 -1.43 -15.87
CA ALA A 323 14.25 -0.85 -16.67
C ALA A 323 14.77 0.00 -17.85
N LEU A 324 15.84 0.78 -17.65
CA LEU A 324 16.47 1.54 -18.74
C LEU A 324 17.08 0.61 -19.81
N LYS A 325 17.74 -0.48 -19.40
CA LYS A 325 18.25 -1.49 -20.32
C LYS A 325 17.11 -2.17 -21.10
N GLN A 326 16.00 -2.49 -20.46
CA GLN A 326 14.82 -3.07 -21.11
C GLN A 326 14.23 -2.12 -22.18
N GLN A 327 14.31 -0.80 -21.97
CA GLN A 327 13.97 0.22 -22.96
C GLN A 327 15.07 0.46 -24.02
N ARG A 328 16.04 -0.46 -24.13
CA ARG A 328 17.16 -0.41 -25.09
C ARG A 328 18.06 0.82 -24.95
N LYS A 329 18.07 1.46 -23.77
CA LYS A 329 18.99 2.55 -23.44
C LYS A 329 20.33 1.99 -22.97
N GLN A 330 21.35 2.84 -22.95
CA GLN A 330 22.69 2.52 -22.46
C GLN A 330 22.98 3.29 -21.16
N PRO A 331 22.33 2.94 -20.05
CA PRO A 331 22.54 3.66 -18.80
C PRO A 331 24.00 3.56 -18.32
N ILE A 332 24.54 4.67 -17.83
CA ILE A 332 25.79 4.74 -17.09
C ILE A 332 25.44 4.69 -15.60
N ARG A 333 26.02 3.76 -14.85
CA ARG A 333 25.91 3.71 -13.39
C ARG A 333 27.07 4.48 -12.77
N LEU A 334 26.79 5.33 -11.78
CA LEU A 334 27.78 6.06 -11.00
C LEU A 334 27.40 5.99 -9.54
N LEU A 335 28.30 5.50 -8.68
CA LEU A 335 28.06 5.39 -7.26
C LEU A 335 28.54 6.65 -6.51
N TYR A 336 27.99 6.87 -5.33
CA TYR A 336 28.55 7.82 -4.38
C TYR A 336 30.01 7.46 -4.04
N ASP A 337 30.85 8.49 -3.90
CA ASP A 337 32.30 8.38 -3.62
C ASP A 337 33.14 7.67 -4.70
N GLU A 338 32.55 7.34 -5.85
CA GLU A 338 33.25 6.78 -7.00
C GLU A 338 33.85 7.89 -7.89
N ASP A 339 35.06 7.66 -8.41
CA ASP A 339 35.73 8.58 -9.32
C ASP A 339 34.90 8.82 -10.59
N CYS A 340 34.48 10.06 -10.80
CA CYS A 340 33.63 10.41 -11.92
C CYS A 340 34.45 10.76 -13.17
N ASN A 341 34.54 9.82 -14.11
CA ASN A 341 35.13 10.04 -15.44
C ASN A 341 34.10 10.42 -16.52
N VAL A 342 32.84 10.68 -16.12
CA VAL A 342 31.74 10.96 -17.05
C VAL A 342 31.69 12.45 -17.38
N SER A 343 31.75 12.80 -18.66
CA SER A 343 31.54 14.19 -19.11
C SER A 343 30.05 14.49 -19.27
N ASN A 344 29.65 15.76 -19.18
CA ASN A 344 28.28 16.16 -19.49
C ASN A 344 27.84 15.81 -20.92
N ASN A 345 28.80 15.71 -21.86
CA ASN A 345 28.52 15.34 -23.25
C ASN A 345 28.21 13.85 -23.42
N ASP A 346 28.54 13.01 -22.44
CA ASP A 346 28.26 11.58 -22.45
C ASP A 346 26.82 11.25 -22.03
N ILE A 347 26.10 12.24 -21.50
CA ILE A 347 24.80 12.06 -20.84
C ILE A 347 23.68 12.49 -21.80
N SER A 348 22.84 11.55 -22.21
CA SER A 348 21.68 11.81 -23.08
C SER A 348 20.48 10.94 -22.69
N ALA A 349 19.33 11.13 -23.36
CA ALA A 349 18.16 10.28 -23.12
C ALA A 349 18.40 8.81 -23.48
N GLU A 350 19.26 8.56 -24.47
CA GLU A 350 19.68 7.25 -24.97
C GLU A 350 20.79 6.64 -24.09
N ARG A 351 21.63 7.49 -23.52
CA ARG A 351 22.73 7.12 -22.61
C ARG A 351 22.57 7.84 -21.26
N PRO A 352 21.53 7.52 -20.48
CA PRO A 352 21.22 8.26 -19.26
C PRO A 352 22.17 7.91 -18.13
N LEU A 353 22.46 8.89 -17.26
CA LEU A 353 23.23 8.67 -16.04
C LEU A 353 22.30 8.27 -14.88
N LEU A 354 22.56 7.12 -14.25
CA LEU A 354 21.94 6.73 -12.99
C LEU A 354 22.95 6.91 -11.86
N TYR A 355 22.70 7.89 -11.00
CA TYR A 355 23.55 8.19 -9.85
C TYR A 355 22.97 7.58 -8.58
N HIS A 356 23.71 6.70 -7.90
CA HIS A 356 23.29 6.08 -6.63
C HIS A 356 23.82 6.89 -5.45
N LEU A 357 22.91 7.59 -4.76
CA LEU A 357 23.25 8.56 -3.72
C LEU A 357 23.80 7.92 -2.45
N TYR A 358 23.27 6.76 -2.08
CA TYR A 358 23.56 6.08 -0.81
C TYR A 358 24.37 4.81 -0.99
N GLY A 359 24.97 4.61 -2.17
CA GLY A 359 25.70 3.39 -2.51
C GLY A 359 24.82 2.33 -3.18
N HIS A 360 25.29 1.09 -3.20
CA HIS A 360 24.71 0.01 -4.00
C HIS A 360 24.92 -1.34 -3.33
N TYR A 361 23.97 -2.28 -3.50
CA TYR A 361 24.01 -3.58 -2.84
C TYR A 361 25.23 -4.45 -3.24
N GLU A 362 25.77 -4.28 -4.44
CA GLU A 362 27.01 -4.98 -4.86
C GLU A 362 28.27 -4.47 -4.14
N ASN A 363 28.17 -3.32 -3.46
CA ASN A 363 29.23 -2.77 -2.62
C ASN A 363 28.70 -2.40 -1.22
N PRO A 364 28.37 -3.40 -0.38
CA PRO A 364 27.73 -3.17 0.91
C PRO A 364 28.51 -2.23 1.83
N THR A 365 29.83 -2.40 1.88
CA THR A 365 30.69 -1.59 2.76
C THR A 365 30.66 -0.09 2.44
N GLY A 366 30.46 0.27 1.18
CA GLY A 366 30.33 1.66 0.72
C GLY A 366 28.91 2.23 0.81
N ALA A 367 27.92 1.44 1.21
CA ALA A 367 26.55 1.90 1.38
C ALA A 367 26.41 2.78 2.63
N ILE A 368 25.68 3.90 2.52
CA ILE A 368 25.34 4.77 3.64
C ILE A 368 24.09 4.21 4.27
N MET A 369 24.22 3.52 5.41
CA MET A 369 23.11 2.80 6.02
C MET A 369 22.99 3.04 7.52
N THR A 370 24.10 3.14 8.25
CA THR A 370 24.07 3.35 9.72
C THR A 370 23.95 4.83 10.09
N GLU A 371 23.57 5.12 11.34
CA GLU A 371 23.57 6.51 11.85
C GLU A 371 24.92 7.20 11.65
N ASP A 372 26.04 6.51 11.94
CA ASP A 372 27.38 7.04 11.73
C ASP A 372 27.66 7.32 10.25
N ASP A 373 27.24 6.45 9.32
CA ASP A 373 27.40 6.71 7.89
C ASP A 373 26.67 8.00 7.46
N TYR A 374 25.42 8.21 7.90
CA TYR A 374 24.66 9.41 7.59
C TYR A 374 25.27 10.67 8.20
N LEU A 375 25.78 10.57 9.43
CA LEU A 375 26.46 11.69 10.10
C LEU A 375 27.76 12.05 9.37
N ASP A 376 28.59 11.06 9.04
CA ASP A 376 29.82 11.26 8.27
C ASP A 376 29.53 11.84 6.89
N TYR A 377 28.45 11.38 6.25
CA TYR A 377 27.98 11.94 4.99
C TYR A 377 27.65 13.43 5.15
N LEU A 378 26.84 13.81 6.16
CA LEU A 378 26.51 15.20 6.50
C LEU A 378 27.75 16.05 6.84
N VAL A 379 28.76 15.48 7.49
CA VAL A 379 30.02 16.16 7.80
C VAL A 379 30.80 16.48 6.53
N LYS A 380 30.93 15.52 5.59
CA LYS A 380 31.55 15.76 4.26
C LYS A 380 30.85 16.90 3.54
N ILE A 381 29.51 16.92 3.56
CA ILE A 381 28.69 17.99 2.97
C ILE A 381 28.99 19.35 3.64
N ALA A 382 29.02 19.40 4.97
CA ALA A 382 29.26 20.63 5.73
C ALA A 382 30.65 21.23 5.47
N ARG A 383 31.66 20.36 5.23
CA ARG A 383 33.03 20.76 4.85
C ARG A 383 33.13 21.30 3.42
N LYS A 384 32.05 21.26 2.64
CA LYS A 384 32.00 21.56 1.20
C LYS A 384 32.87 20.62 0.36
N ASP A 385 33.05 19.38 0.82
CA ASP A 385 33.58 18.34 -0.04
C ASP A 385 32.60 18.13 -1.22
N ILE A 386 33.09 17.64 -2.36
CA ILE A 386 32.25 17.45 -3.55
C ILE A 386 31.31 16.27 -3.29
N VAL A 387 30.07 16.59 -2.90
CA VAL A 387 29.00 15.59 -2.63
C VAL A 387 28.43 15.04 -3.93
N PHE A 388 28.26 15.92 -4.90
CA PHE A 388 27.78 15.59 -6.23
C PHE A 388 28.90 15.83 -7.23
N PRO A 389 29.29 14.81 -8.02
CA PRO A 389 30.23 15.01 -9.10
C PRO A 389 29.74 16.12 -10.06
N PRO A 390 30.65 16.87 -10.72
CA PRO A 390 30.28 17.99 -11.59
C PRO A 390 29.15 17.74 -12.61
N PRO A 391 29.04 16.58 -13.29
CA PRO A 391 27.90 16.32 -14.18
C PRO A 391 26.56 16.20 -13.42
N VAL A 392 26.58 15.61 -12.22
CA VAL A 392 25.41 15.44 -11.36
C VAL A 392 24.97 16.80 -10.80
N GLU A 393 25.90 17.55 -10.23
CA GLU A 393 25.65 18.86 -9.61
C GLU A 393 25.05 19.86 -10.62
N ARG A 394 25.58 19.88 -11.86
CA ARG A 394 25.05 20.73 -12.93
C ARG A 394 23.58 20.43 -13.20
N ARG A 395 23.18 19.16 -13.28
CA ARG A 395 21.78 18.84 -13.56
C ARG A 395 20.91 19.17 -12.36
N ILE A 396 21.33 18.83 -11.14
CA ILE A 396 20.59 19.18 -9.92
C ILE A 396 20.30 20.69 -9.82
N THR A 397 21.24 21.53 -10.25
CA THR A 397 21.09 22.99 -10.20
C THR A 397 20.36 23.61 -11.39
N THR A 398 20.14 22.89 -12.49
CA THR A 398 19.59 23.47 -13.74
C THR A 398 18.31 22.81 -14.25
N THR A 399 17.87 21.72 -13.64
CA THR A 399 16.66 20.98 -14.01
C THR A 399 15.59 21.08 -12.93
N THR A 400 14.34 20.83 -13.33
CA THR A 400 13.27 20.55 -12.37
C THR A 400 13.56 19.22 -11.69
N LEU A 401 13.51 19.20 -10.36
CA LEU A 401 13.65 17.97 -9.59
C LEU A 401 12.28 17.36 -9.36
N LEU A 402 12.17 16.05 -9.56
CA LEU A 402 10.96 15.27 -9.36
C LEU A 402 11.22 14.16 -8.34
N PHE A 403 10.73 14.30 -7.11
CA PHE A 403 10.89 13.30 -6.05
C PHE A 403 9.74 12.30 -6.07
N ILE A 404 10.04 11.01 -6.16
CA ILE A 404 9.05 9.93 -6.28
C ILE A 404 9.41 8.81 -5.30
N GLY A 405 8.41 8.29 -4.57
CA GLY A 405 8.58 7.11 -3.72
C GLY A 405 9.40 7.35 -2.45
N PHE A 406 9.39 8.56 -1.90
CA PHE A 406 10.08 8.87 -0.64
C PHE A 406 9.13 8.83 0.56
N ASP A 407 9.61 8.20 1.64
CA ASP A 407 9.05 8.41 2.97
C ASP A 407 9.80 9.54 3.68
N VAL A 408 9.05 10.58 4.05
CA VAL A 408 9.56 11.78 4.74
C VAL A 408 10.00 11.52 6.19
N SER A 409 9.58 10.40 6.77
CA SER A 409 10.00 9.98 8.10
C SER A 409 11.42 9.42 8.11
N HIS A 410 11.88 8.82 7.01
CA HIS A 410 13.17 8.12 6.91
C HIS A 410 14.39 9.07 6.78
N TRP A 411 15.55 8.61 7.25
CA TRP A 411 16.85 9.31 7.11
C TRP A 411 17.21 9.59 5.66
N ASN A 412 16.99 8.61 4.78
CA ASN A 412 17.20 8.70 3.34
C ASN A 412 16.59 9.97 2.73
N PHE A 413 15.38 10.34 3.13
CA PHE A 413 14.76 11.56 2.63
C PHE A 413 15.29 12.81 3.35
N ARG A 414 15.40 12.78 4.69
CA ARG A 414 15.80 13.96 5.47
C ARG A 414 17.22 14.43 5.15
N VAL A 415 18.15 13.49 4.98
CA VAL A 415 19.54 13.78 4.61
C VAL A 415 19.62 14.30 3.18
N LEU A 416 18.97 13.63 2.21
CA LEU A 416 18.84 14.11 0.84
C LEU A 416 18.29 15.54 0.79
N PHE A 417 17.20 15.78 1.51
CA PHE A 417 16.56 17.09 1.55
C PHE A 417 17.49 18.13 2.18
N ARG A 418 18.25 17.77 3.23
CA ARG A 418 19.25 18.65 3.84
C ARG A 418 20.37 19.01 2.87
N ILE A 419 20.87 18.03 2.10
CA ILE A 419 21.86 18.25 1.03
C ILE A 419 21.31 19.22 -0.01
N LEU A 420 20.13 18.90 -0.54
CA LEU A 420 19.52 19.67 -1.62
C LEU A 420 19.08 21.06 -1.18
N SER A 421 18.71 21.27 0.09
CA SER A 421 18.30 22.60 0.60
C SER A 421 19.32 23.68 0.24
N GLY A 422 20.62 23.39 0.37
CA GLY A 422 21.69 24.34 0.00
C GLY A 422 21.75 24.67 -1.50
N TYR A 423 21.30 23.75 -2.36
CA TYR A 423 21.22 23.92 -3.81
C TYR A 423 19.92 24.62 -4.24
N LEU A 424 18.80 24.18 -3.67
CA LEU A 424 17.45 24.68 -3.95
C LEU A 424 17.27 26.12 -3.51
N GLU A 425 17.81 26.50 -2.34
CA GLU A 425 17.77 27.88 -1.84
C GLU A 425 18.55 28.85 -2.74
N ARG A 426 19.59 28.36 -3.46
CA ARG A 426 20.39 29.20 -4.38
C ARG A 426 19.71 29.41 -5.73
N ASN A 427 18.82 28.51 -6.15
CA ASN A 427 18.15 28.60 -7.44
C ASN A 427 16.63 28.57 -7.33
N THR A 428 16.07 29.56 -6.63
CA THR A 428 14.62 29.70 -6.39
C THR A 428 13.79 30.00 -7.64
N SER A 429 14.41 30.06 -8.82
CA SER A 429 13.75 30.30 -10.11
C SER A 429 13.18 29.02 -10.75
N ILE A 430 13.60 27.86 -10.26
CA ILE A 430 13.13 26.55 -10.73
C ILE A 430 12.07 26.04 -9.76
N THR A 431 10.96 25.57 -10.32
CA THR A 431 9.91 24.90 -9.56
C THR A 431 10.19 23.40 -9.55
N HIS A 432 10.13 22.80 -8.35
CA HIS A 432 10.38 21.38 -8.10
C HIS A 432 9.06 20.67 -7.74
N ILE A 433 9.01 19.35 -7.89
CA ILE A 433 7.79 18.55 -7.64
C ILE A 433 8.15 17.38 -6.74
N ALA A 434 7.36 17.16 -5.69
CA ALA A 434 7.43 15.97 -4.84
C ALA A 434 6.11 15.21 -4.89
N VAL A 435 6.19 13.89 -5.01
CA VAL A 435 5.06 12.97 -5.03
C VAL A 435 5.02 12.24 -3.70
N GLN A 436 3.94 12.42 -2.96
CA GLN A 436 3.82 11.92 -1.59
C GLN A 436 2.50 11.20 -1.36
N VAL A 437 2.57 10.02 -0.75
CA VAL A 437 1.40 9.23 -0.36
C VAL A 437 0.59 9.99 0.68
N ALA A 438 -0.72 10.10 0.45
CA ALA A 438 -1.64 10.66 1.44
C ALA A 438 -1.66 9.76 2.69
N PRO A 439 -1.58 10.30 3.92
CA PRO A 439 -1.74 9.47 5.11
C PRO A 439 -3.08 8.72 5.05
N PRO A 440 -3.14 7.45 5.50
CA PRO A 440 -4.34 6.66 5.41
C PRO A 440 -5.48 7.32 6.19
N SER A 441 -6.57 7.66 5.48
CA SER A 441 -7.80 8.24 6.03
C SER A 441 -8.67 7.25 6.80
N SER A 442 -8.11 6.11 7.23
CA SER A 442 -8.83 5.06 7.93
C SER A 442 -8.28 4.85 9.35
N GLY A 443 -8.85 5.58 10.31
CA GLY A 443 -8.73 5.29 11.75
C GLY A 443 -8.08 6.38 12.62
N SER A 444 -7.35 7.33 12.03
CA SER A 444 -6.91 8.53 12.74
C SER A 444 -7.98 9.61 12.62
N SER A 445 -8.25 10.38 13.68
CA SER A 445 -9.12 11.56 13.60
C SER A 445 -8.69 12.41 12.40
N ASP A 446 -9.62 12.90 11.58
CA ASP A 446 -9.35 13.72 10.39
C ASP A 446 -8.33 14.85 10.69
N GLU A 447 -8.32 15.38 11.93
CA GLU A 447 -7.34 16.34 12.44
C GLU A 447 -5.87 15.89 12.33
N ASN A 448 -5.54 14.60 12.49
CA ASN A 448 -4.16 14.12 12.45
C ASN A 448 -3.64 14.03 11.01
N ALA A 449 -4.48 13.57 10.09
CA ALA A 449 -4.17 13.55 8.66
C ALA A 449 -3.99 14.97 8.11
N GLU A 450 -4.87 15.91 8.50
CA GLU A 450 -4.74 17.33 8.16
C GLU A 450 -3.45 17.95 8.73
N ARG A 451 -3.08 17.63 9.98
CA ARG A 451 -1.84 18.15 10.59
C ARG A 451 -0.58 17.59 9.94
N ILE A 452 -0.58 16.31 9.56
CA ILE A 452 0.51 15.70 8.79
C ILE A 452 0.62 16.37 7.42
N HIS A 453 -0.50 16.51 6.72
CA HIS A 453 -0.53 17.19 5.42
C HIS A 453 -0.05 18.65 5.52
N GLU A 454 -0.51 19.41 6.51
CA GLU A 454 -0.09 20.80 6.72
C GLU A 454 1.40 20.89 7.08
N TYR A 455 1.91 19.98 7.92
CA TYR A 455 3.34 19.89 8.24
C TYR A 455 4.17 19.68 6.97
N LEU A 456 3.78 18.73 6.12
CA LEU A 456 4.49 18.41 4.89
C LEU A 456 4.42 19.54 3.88
N LYS A 457 3.23 20.10 3.69
CA LYS A 457 3.01 21.27 2.84
C LYS A 457 3.94 22.41 3.26
N ARG A 458 3.99 22.75 4.55
CA ARG A 458 4.89 23.80 5.06
C ARG A 458 6.38 23.44 4.91
N TYR A 459 6.72 22.16 5.10
CA TYR A 459 8.07 21.64 4.92
C TYR A 459 8.58 21.84 3.48
N PHE A 460 7.72 21.58 2.48
CA PHE A 460 8.03 21.69 1.06
C PHE A 460 7.84 23.10 0.47
N GLU A 461 6.87 23.87 0.95
CA GLU A 461 6.60 25.25 0.52
C GLU A 461 7.81 26.16 0.70
N ARG A 462 8.58 25.95 1.78
CA ARG A 462 9.80 26.73 2.06
C ARG A 462 10.80 26.68 0.89
N LEU A 463 10.79 25.61 0.11
CA LEU A 463 11.72 25.38 -1.01
C LEU A 463 11.03 25.43 -2.39
N LYS A 464 9.80 25.96 -2.47
CA LYS A 464 9.02 26.04 -3.73
C LYS A 464 8.82 24.68 -4.41
N ILE A 465 8.67 23.62 -3.61
CA ILE A 465 8.35 22.28 -4.09
C ILE A 465 6.82 22.14 -4.12
N HIS A 466 6.24 21.86 -5.29
CA HIS A 466 4.83 21.50 -5.40
C HIS A 466 4.65 20.05 -4.95
N VAL A 467 3.70 19.81 -4.05
CA VAL A 467 3.40 18.47 -3.54
C VAL A 467 2.20 17.90 -4.29
N TYR A 468 2.39 16.77 -4.95
CA TYR A 468 1.31 15.90 -5.40
C TYR A 468 0.98 14.94 -4.26
N VAL A 469 -0.28 14.88 -3.86
CA VAL A 469 -0.72 14.02 -2.74
C VAL A 469 -1.52 12.85 -3.27
N GLY A 470 -0.90 11.68 -3.34
CA GLY A 470 -1.47 10.46 -3.89
C GLY A 470 -0.46 9.31 -3.92
N GLU A 471 -0.91 8.11 -4.26
CA GLU A 471 -0.01 6.96 -4.39
C GLU A 471 1.01 7.19 -5.52
N THR A 472 2.19 6.59 -5.36
CA THR A 472 3.24 6.67 -6.39
C THR A 472 2.78 6.07 -7.72
N SER A 473 2.00 4.99 -7.68
CA SER A 473 1.38 4.37 -8.86
C SER A 473 0.42 5.33 -9.57
N ASP A 474 -0.46 5.99 -8.81
CA ASP A 474 -1.48 6.91 -9.35
C ASP A 474 -0.82 8.08 -10.07
N PHE A 475 0.25 8.64 -9.48
CA PHE A 475 1.03 9.70 -10.11
C PHE A 475 1.68 9.26 -11.42
N ILE A 476 2.30 8.07 -11.44
CA ILE A 476 2.98 7.54 -12.62
C ILE A 476 1.95 7.25 -13.73
N ASP A 477 0.81 6.67 -13.40
CA ASP A 477 -0.27 6.42 -14.37
C ASP A 477 -0.81 7.73 -14.95
N GLU A 478 -1.02 8.74 -14.11
CA GLU A 478 -1.43 10.08 -14.55
C GLU A 478 -0.36 10.73 -15.44
N LEU A 479 0.91 10.67 -15.04
CA LEU A 479 2.05 11.18 -15.81
C LEU A 479 2.12 10.53 -17.19
N MET A 480 2.02 9.20 -17.27
CA MET A 480 2.08 8.46 -18.53
C MET A 480 0.85 8.73 -19.42
N SER A 481 -0.33 8.85 -18.82
CA SER A 481 -1.56 9.23 -19.55
C SER A 481 -1.42 10.62 -20.16
N GLN A 482 -0.93 11.60 -19.41
CA GLN A 482 -0.71 12.97 -19.90
C GLN A 482 0.42 13.04 -20.94
N TRP A 483 1.48 12.24 -20.75
CA TRP A 483 2.58 12.12 -21.70
C TRP A 483 2.11 11.55 -23.04
N GLY A 484 1.32 10.46 -23.03
CA GLY A 484 0.78 9.87 -24.26
C GLY A 484 -0.14 10.81 -25.05
N LYS A 485 -0.85 11.72 -24.37
CA LYS A 485 -1.67 12.76 -25.03
C LYS A 485 -0.84 13.82 -25.75
N LEU A 486 0.41 14.04 -25.34
CA LEU A 486 1.33 14.95 -26.01
C LEU A 486 1.94 14.30 -27.26
N ASP A 487 2.27 13.02 -27.18
CA ASP A 487 2.86 12.25 -28.30
C ASP A 487 1.84 11.93 -29.40
N GLY A 488 0.54 11.83 -29.09
CA GLY A 488 -0.54 11.55 -30.06
C GLY A 488 -1.10 12.76 -30.82
N ASN A 489 -0.51 13.94 -30.67
CA ASN A 489 -0.89 15.19 -31.35
C ASN A 489 0.11 15.58 -32.47
N GLU A 490 1.05 14.69 -32.80
CA GLU A 490 1.82 14.69 -34.07
C GLU A 490 1.15 13.73 -35.07
#